data_AF-A0A6P7YXE2-F1
#
_entry.id   AF-A0A6P7YXE2-F1
#
_cell.length_a   1.000
_cell.length_b   1.000
_cell.length_c   1.000
_cell.angle_alpha   90.00
_cell.angle_beta   90.00
_cell.angle_gamma   90.00
#
_symmetry.space_group_name_H-M   'P 1'
#
loop_
_entity.id
_entity.type
_entity.pdbx_description
1 polymer ?
#
loop_
_entity_poly.entity_id
_entity_poly.type
_entity_poly.pdbx_seq_one_letter_code
_entity_poly.pdbx_strand_id
1 'polypeptide(L)'
;MRQLLALFSLNYLLSTAAALKIGAFNIKWFGDSKMDNPDTANIIVSIIQRYDIILIQEVRDTDLSAVKKLMDHLSSVCEDSYSYEISDPLGRDNYKEQYLFVYKTETVQIQEYYHYHDNHGYSGTDVFSREPYVLKVYSPITVISEFVLVPLHAAPKDALREMHALYDVYEDVISTWNTDVSTHDDDNEETDEDSTTSNAADNDDKVVFALWK
;
A
#
# COMPACT_ATOMS: atom_id res chain seq x y z
N MET A 1 7.62 26.00 -37.97
CA MET A 1 7.86 24.53 -37.91
C MET A 1 8.85 24.13 -36.83
N ARG A 2 10.07 24.68 -36.76
CA ARG A 2 11.07 24.36 -35.71
C ARG A 2 10.59 24.60 -34.26
N GLN A 3 9.91 25.71 -34.00
CA GLN A 3 9.41 26.02 -32.65
C GLN A 3 8.19 25.17 -32.25
N LEU A 4 7.34 24.79 -33.21
CA LEU A 4 6.26 23.83 -32.96
C LEU A 4 6.82 22.44 -32.63
N LEU A 5 7.80 21.96 -33.40
CA LEU A 5 8.47 20.69 -33.13
C LEU A 5 9.17 20.68 -31.77
N ALA A 6 9.79 21.80 -31.37
CA ALA A 6 10.41 21.96 -30.05
C ALA A 6 9.38 21.93 -28.89
N LEU A 7 8.21 22.56 -29.08
CA LEU A 7 7.11 22.52 -28.11
C LEU A 7 6.48 21.13 -28.01
N PHE A 8 6.29 20.43 -29.14
CA PHE A 8 5.81 19.05 -29.13
C PHE A 8 6.83 18.10 -28.49
N SER A 9 8.13 18.27 -28.74
CA SER A 9 9.17 17.47 -28.07
C SER A 9 9.29 17.80 -26.58
N LEU A 10 9.13 19.06 -26.17
CA LEU A 10 9.15 19.44 -24.75
C LEU A 10 7.94 18.89 -24.01
N ASN A 11 6.75 18.92 -24.62
CA ASN A 11 5.56 18.27 -24.07
C ASN A 11 5.72 16.75 -24.04
N TYR A 12 6.33 16.12 -25.05
CA TYR A 12 6.59 14.68 -25.06
C TYR A 12 7.65 14.28 -24.01
N LEU A 13 8.67 15.10 -23.78
CA LEU A 13 9.67 14.93 -22.72
C LEU A 13 9.09 15.20 -21.33
N LEU A 14 8.16 16.16 -21.17
CA LEU A 14 7.39 16.34 -19.94
C LEU A 14 6.37 15.22 -19.72
N SER A 15 5.93 14.57 -20.81
CA SER A 15 5.00 13.45 -20.79
C SER A 15 5.67 12.11 -20.55
N THR A 16 6.93 12.08 -20.07
CA THR A 16 7.36 10.95 -19.25
C THR A 16 6.43 10.92 -18.04
N ALA A 17 5.38 10.11 -18.11
CA ALA A 17 4.44 9.94 -17.01
C ALA A 17 5.26 9.72 -15.74
N ALA A 18 5.09 10.63 -14.76
CA ALA A 18 5.76 10.48 -13.48
C ALA A 18 5.32 9.14 -12.90
N ALA A 19 6.26 8.20 -12.79
CA ALA A 19 5.95 6.89 -12.26
C ALA A 19 5.83 6.99 -10.74
N LEU A 20 4.69 6.57 -10.21
CA LEU A 20 4.47 6.46 -8.78
C LEU A 20 5.45 5.45 -8.18
N LYS A 21 6.24 5.88 -7.19
CA LYS A 21 7.24 5.04 -6.53
C LYS A 21 6.67 4.50 -5.22
N ILE A 22 6.44 3.19 -5.19
CA ILE A 22 5.97 2.46 -4.02
C ILE A 22 7.15 1.69 -3.41
N GLY A 23 7.30 1.74 -2.09
CA GLY A 23 8.37 1.05 -1.38
C GLY A 23 7.89 0.27 -0.15
N ALA A 24 8.68 -0.70 0.27
CA ALA A 24 8.54 -1.36 1.57
C ALA A 24 9.91 -1.43 2.27
N PHE A 25 9.94 -1.04 3.54
CA PHE A 25 11.15 -0.92 4.32
C PHE A 25 10.93 -1.38 5.76
N ASN A 26 11.30 -2.63 6.03
CA ASN A 26 11.40 -3.12 7.39
C ASN A 26 12.64 -2.51 8.07
N ILE A 27 12.39 -1.67 9.08
CA ILE A 27 13.40 -0.99 9.87
C ILE A 27 13.44 -1.67 11.22
N LYS A 28 14.40 -2.58 11.42
CA LYS A 28 14.52 -3.38 12.66
C LYS A 28 14.24 -2.57 13.93
N TRP A 29 13.18 -2.90 14.66
CA TRP A 29 12.77 -2.18 15.88
C TRP A 29 12.71 -0.65 15.70
N PHE A 30 11.95 -0.18 14.72
CA PHE A 30 11.71 1.25 14.56
C PHE A 30 11.00 1.80 15.79
N GLY A 31 11.49 2.93 16.30
CA GLY A 31 11.02 3.57 17.52
C GLY A 31 11.99 4.67 17.96
N ASP A 32 11.77 5.19 19.16
CA ASP A 32 12.45 6.38 19.67
C ASP A 32 13.97 6.32 19.58
N SER A 33 14.58 5.21 20.00
CA SER A 33 16.05 5.07 19.99
C SER A 33 16.66 5.23 18.60
N LYS A 34 15.93 4.91 17.53
CA LYS A 34 16.39 5.14 16.15
C LYS A 34 16.22 6.58 15.70
N MET A 35 15.09 7.19 16.05
CA MET A 35 14.80 8.57 15.65
C MET A 35 15.56 9.61 16.47
N ASP A 36 16.02 9.26 17.68
CA ASP A 36 16.88 10.09 18.52
C ASP A 36 18.36 10.05 18.10
N ASN A 37 18.76 9.08 17.27
CA ASN A 37 20.09 9.02 16.69
C ASN A 37 20.12 9.81 15.37
N PRO A 38 20.80 10.97 15.29
CA PRO A 38 20.71 11.85 14.11
C PRO A 38 21.18 11.19 12.83
N ASP A 39 22.27 10.42 12.86
CA ASP A 39 22.81 9.74 11.68
C ASP A 39 21.83 8.69 11.14
N THR A 40 21.21 7.94 12.05
CA THR A 40 20.20 6.93 11.71
C THR A 40 18.93 7.59 11.15
N ALA A 41 18.42 8.63 11.82
CA ALA A 41 17.25 9.38 11.38
C ALA A 41 17.46 9.99 9.98
N ASN A 42 18.63 10.60 9.73
CA ASN A 42 18.99 11.16 8.44
C ASN A 42 18.96 10.11 7.32
N ILE A 43 19.48 8.90 7.58
CA ILE A 43 19.44 7.80 6.61
C ILE A 43 18.00 7.34 6.35
N ILE A 44 17.19 7.17 7.41
CA ILE A 44 15.79 6.77 7.28
C ILE A 44 15.01 7.77 6.42
N VAL A 45 15.14 9.07 6.71
CA VAL A 45 14.50 10.14 5.95
C VAL A 45 14.97 10.16 4.50
N SER A 46 16.27 10.02 4.25
CA SER A 46 16.84 9.96 2.90
C SER A 46 16.30 8.78 2.07
N ILE A 47 15.97 7.66 2.71
CA ILE A 47 15.35 6.51 2.05
C ILE A 47 13.88 6.81 1.74
N ILE A 48 13.12 7.32 2.71
CA ILE A 48 11.68 7.62 2.57
C ILE A 48 11.43 8.62 1.44
N GLN A 49 12.25 9.66 1.32
CA GLN A 49 12.14 10.71 0.28
C GLN A 49 12.13 10.18 -1.17
N ARG A 50 12.62 8.97 -1.39
CA ARG A 50 12.73 8.34 -2.71
C ARG A 50 11.39 7.80 -3.21
N TYR A 51 10.38 7.70 -2.34
CA TYR A 51 9.10 7.06 -2.61
C TYR A 51 7.95 8.06 -2.46
N ASP A 52 6.89 7.83 -3.23
CA ASP A 52 5.62 8.56 -3.11
C ASP A 52 4.75 7.97 -2.00
N ILE A 53 4.83 6.65 -1.79
CA ILE A 53 4.29 5.94 -0.64
C ILE A 53 5.26 4.82 -0.24
N ILE A 54 5.54 4.71 1.06
CA ILE A 54 6.41 3.68 1.61
C ILE A 54 5.79 3.03 2.84
N LEU A 55 5.76 1.70 2.85
CA LEU A 55 5.45 0.90 4.02
C LEU A 55 6.69 0.77 4.90
N ILE A 56 6.58 1.09 6.19
CA ILE A 56 7.58 0.84 7.21
C ILE A 56 7.07 -0.28 8.13
N GLN A 57 7.88 -1.32 8.31
CA GLN A 57 7.58 -2.48 9.16
C GLN A 57 8.50 -2.53 10.38
N GLU A 58 8.14 -3.35 11.37
CA GLU A 58 8.76 -3.41 12.72
C GLU A 58 8.65 -2.10 13.52
N VAL A 59 7.57 -1.34 13.30
CA VAL A 59 7.29 -0.14 14.10
C VAL A 59 6.84 -0.55 15.49
N ARG A 60 7.52 -0.06 16.52
CA ARG A 60 7.24 -0.32 17.94
C ARG A 60 7.13 1.00 18.66
N ASP A 61 6.03 1.71 18.40
CA ASP A 61 5.87 3.11 18.78
C ASP A 61 4.42 3.42 19.18
N THR A 62 3.93 2.76 20.23
CA THR A 62 2.52 2.82 20.63
C THR A 62 2.04 4.21 21.05
N ASP A 63 2.94 5.12 21.42
CA ASP A 63 2.64 6.51 21.77
C ASP A 63 2.89 7.51 20.62
N LEU A 64 3.26 6.99 19.43
CA LEU A 64 3.55 7.75 18.21
C LEU A 64 4.69 8.76 18.34
N SER A 65 5.53 8.65 19.37
CA SER A 65 6.61 9.59 19.64
C SER A 65 7.69 9.55 18.56
N ALA A 66 8.09 8.35 18.10
CA ALA A 66 9.05 8.17 17.02
C ALA A 66 8.47 8.56 15.66
N VAL A 67 7.20 8.24 15.40
CA VAL A 67 6.49 8.66 14.18
C VAL A 67 6.42 10.17 14.11
N LYS A 68 6.09 10.85 15.22
CA LYS A 68 6.09 12.31 15.28
C LYS A 68 7.48 12.89 14.97
N LYS A 69 8.55 12.35 15.56
CA LYS A 69 9.93 12.76 15.25
C LYS A 69 10.27 12.56 13.77
N LEU A 70 9.81 11.47 13.15
CA LEU A 70 10.00 11.20 11.74
C LEU A 70 9.32 12.25 10.86
N MET A 71 8.05 12.57 11.13
CA MET A 71 7.29 13.56 10.37
C MET A 71 7.82 14.98 10.56
N ASP A 72 8.22 15.35 11.80
CA ASP A 72 8.88 16.62 12.09
C ASP A 72 10.20 16.73 11.32
N HIS A 73 10.97 15.63 11.21
CA HIS A 73 12.21 15.63 10.43
C HIS A 73 11.93 15.77 8.94
N LEU A 74 11.02 14.98 8.37
CA LEU A 74 10.63 15.05 6.95
C LEU A 74 10.21 16.47 6.56
N SER A 75 9.33 17.10 7.34
CA SER A 75 8.87 18.47 7.08
C SER A 75 9.97 19.54 7.21
N SER A 76 11.03 19.27 7.97
CA SER A 76 12.15 20.21 8.12
C SER A 76 13.15 20.18 6.97
N VAL A 77 13.20 19.10 6.20
CA VAL A 77 14.22 18.90 5.14
C VAL A 77 13.63 18.70 3.74
N CYS A 78 12.33 18.46 3.62
CA CYS A 78 11.63 18.23 2.35
C CYS A 78 10.73 19.41 1.98
N GLU A 79 10.58 19.67 0.68
CA GLU A 79 9.54 20.57 0.17
C GLU A 79 8.19 19.84 0.03
N ASP A 80 8.21 18.52 -0.21
CA ASP A 80 7.00 17.70 -0.33
C ASP A 80 6.23 17.61 1.01
N SER A 81 4.90 17.65 0.95
CA SER A 81 4.06 17.46 2.13
C SER A 81 3.81 15.97 2.37
N TYR A 82 4.24 15.47 3.53
CA TYR A 82 4.01 14.08 3.92
C TYR A 82 2.84 13.94 4.90
N SER A 83 2.10 12.85 4.76
CA SER A 83 1.16 12.34 5.76
C SER A 83 1.45 10.87 6.04
N TYR A 84 0.73 10.28 6.98
CA TYR A 84 0.91 8.89 7.34
C TYR A 84 -0.40 8.23 7.76
N GLU A 85 -0.44 6.91 7.60
CA GLU A 85 -1.49 6.02 8.12
C GLU A 85 -0.80 4.89 8.88
N ILE A 86 -1.31 4.53 10.07
CA ILE A 86 -0.65 3.56 10.95
C ILE A 86 -1.65 2.57 11.53
N SER A 87 -1.29 1.29 11.50
CA SER A 87 -2.12 0.22 12.04
C SER A 87 -2.15 0.21 13.57
N ASP A 88 -3.10 -0.52 14.14
CA ASP A 88 -3.03 -0.94 15.54
C ASP A 88 -1.76 -1.80 15.81
N PRO A 89 -1.33 -1.97 17.08
CA PRO A 89 -0.25 -2.90 17.42
C PRO A 89 -0.66 -4.37 17.23
N LEU A 90 0.00 -5.06 16.31
CA LEU A 90 -0.30 -6.43 15.86
C LEU A 90 0.76 -7.43 16.33
N GLY A 91 0.37 -8.65 16.61
CA GLY A 91 1.24 -9.70 17.17
C GLY A 91 0.42 -10.77 17.90
N ARG A 92 0.88 -12.01 17.98
CA ARG A 92 0.21 -13.05 18.79
C ARG A 92 0.55 -12.96 20.28
N ASP A 93 1.79 -12.58 20.57
CA ASP A 93 2.36 -12.53 21.90
C ASP A 93 2.51 -11.08 22.37
N ASN A 94 3.29 -10.85 23.45
CA ASN A 94 3.54 -9.51 23.98
C ASN A 94 4.40 -8.65 23.04
N TYR A 95 5.01 -9.26 22.02
CA TYR A 95 5.79 -8.57 21.04
C TYR A 95 4.87 -8.07 19.93
N LYS A 96 4.53 -6.77 19.99
CA LYS A 96 3.66 -6.12 19.00
C LYS A 96 4.46 -5.20 18.09
N GLU A 97 4.01 -5.13 16.84
CA GLU A 97 4.53 -4.25 15.80
C GLU A 97 3.37 -3.57 15.06
N GLN A 98 3.63 -2.43 14.43
CA GLN A 98 2.67 -1.70 13.60
C GLN A 98 3.17 -1.63 12.16
N TYR A 99 2.23 -1.54 11.23
CA TYR A 99 2.49 -1.12 9.85
C TYR A 99 2.30 0.39 9.76
N LEU A 100 3.31 1.10 9.26
CA LEU A 100 3.26 2.54 9.06
C LEU A 100 3.42 2.86 7.58
N PHE A 101 2.40 3.43 6.96
CA PHE A 101 2.50 4.00 5.63
C PHE A 101 2.84 5.47 5.74
N VAL A 102 3.90 5.91 5.07
CA VAL A 102 4.26 7.33 4.91
C VAL A 102 4.13 7.67 3.44
N TYR A 103 3.45 8.76 3.11
CA TYR A 103 3.14 9.10 1.73
C TYR A 103 3.11 10.60 1.46
N LYS A 104 3.39 10.99 0.22
CA LYS A 104 3.29 12.38 -0.27
C LYS A 104 1.85 12.70 -0.62
N THR A 105 1.31 13.75 -0.02
CA THR A 105 -0.12 14.11 -0.16
C THR A 105 -0.49 14.65 -1.54
N GLU A 106 0.51 15.10 -2.29
CA GLU A 106 0.37 15.62 -3.66
C GLU A 106 0.21 14.50 -4.69
N THR A 107 0.68 13.28 -4.38
CA THR A 107 0.67 12.13 -5.31
C THR A 107 -0.20 10.97 -4.83
N VAL A 108 -0.54 10.92 -3.54
CA VAL A 108 -1.23 9.80 -2.91
C VAL A 108 -2.31 10.27 -1.93
N GLN A 109 -3.47 9.63 -1.98
CA GLN A 109 -4.56 9.78 -1.01
C GLN A 109 -5.01 8.41 -0.52
N ILE A 110 -5.04 8.21 0.80
CA ILE A 110 -5.65 7.02 1.41
C ILE A 110 -7.17 7.23 1.45
N GLN A 111 -7.91 6.36 0.77
CA GLN A 111 -9.37 6.46 0.67
C GLN A 111 -10.04 5.73 1.83
N GLU A 112 -9.63 4.48 2.04
CA GLU A 112 -10.20 3.57 3.03
C GLU A 112 -9.11 2.59 3.49
N TYR A 113 -9.28 2.02 4.68
CA TYR A 113 -8.42 0.96 5.18
C TYR A 113 -9.18 0.04 6.13
N TYR A 114 -8.68 -1.17 6.31
CA TYR A 114 -9.18 -2.11 7.31
C TYR A 114 -8.12 -3.14 7.71
N HIS A 115 -8.34 -3.80 8.85
CA HIS A 115 -7.58 -4.99 9.20
C HIS A 115 -8.26 -6.22 8.62
N TYR A 116 -7.52 -7.00 7.83
CA TYR A 116 -8.00 -8.31 7.43
C TYR A 116 -8.12 -9.20 8.68
N HIS A 117 -9.30 -9.78 8.90
CA HIS A 117 -9.52 -10.73 9.97
C HIS A 117 -9.78 -12.09 9.35
N ASP A 118 -8.97 -13.08 9.74
CA ASP A 118 -9.15 -14.46 9.29
C ASP A 118 -10.42 -15.03 9.97
N ASN A 119 -11.56 -14.92 9.29
CA ASN A 119 -12.84 -15.40 9.79
C ASN A 119 -12.70 -16.85 10.31
N HIS A 120 -12.75 -17.02 11.63
CA HIS A 120 -12.49 -18.27 12.37
C HIS A 120 -13.59 -19.33 12.20
N GLY A 121 -14.03 -19.57 10.96
CA GLY A 121 -15.26 -20.31 10.67
C GLY A 121 -15.19 -21.81 10.94
N TYR A 122 -14.04 -22.48 10.75
CA TYR A 122 -14.01 -23.95 10.81
C TYR A 122 -12.68 -24.61 11.28
N SER A 123 -11.53 -23.92 11.27
CA SER A 123 -10.21 -24.51 11.61
C SER A 123 -9.67 -24.16 13.00
N GLY A 124 -10.12 -23.05 13.59
CA GLY A 124 -9.72 -22.62 14.95
C GLY A 124 -8.27 -22.16 15.12
N THR A 125 -7.53 -21.91 14.04
CA THR A 125 -6.12 -21.45 14.12
C THR A 125 -5.94 -20.09 13.46
N ASP A 126 -5.55 -19.10 14.24
CA ASP A 126 -5.06 -17.80 13.77
C ASP A 126 -3.95 -17.99 12.72
N VAL A 127 -4.18 -17.45 11.53
CA VAL A 127 -3.32 -17.59 10.35
C VAL A 127 -2.14 -16.62 10.40
N PHE A 128 -2.38 -15.36 10.69
CA PHE A 128 -1.38 -14.29 10.58
C PHE A 128 -0.84 -13.88 11.94
N SER A 129 0.48 -13.87 12.12
CA SER A 129 1.05 -13.31 13.34
C SER A 129 0.80 -11.81 13.47
N ARG A 130 0.66 -11.12 12.35
CA ARG A 130 0.34 -9.70 12.23
C ARG A 130 -0.64 -9.58 11.06
N GLU A 131 -1.90 -9.38 11.39
CA GLU A 131 -3.02 -9.28 10.46
C GLU A 131 -2.73 -8.21 9.38
N PRO A 132 -2.90 -8.51 8.07
CA PRO A 132 -2.70 -7.52 7.03
C PRO A 132 -3.55 -6.26 7.25
N TYR A 133 -2.92 -5.09 7.23
CA TYR A 133 -3.57 -3.79 7.32
C TYR A 133 -3.73 -3.21 5.92
N VAL A 134 -4.89 -3.48 5.32
CA VAL A 134 -5.19 -3.26 3.91
C VAL A 134 -5.58 -1.81 3.66
N LEU A 135 -4.96 -1.16 2.68
CA LEU A 135 -5.24 0.24 2.31
C LEU A 135 -5.74 0.33 0.86
N LYS A 136 -6.87 1.00 0.66
CA LYS A 136 -7.32 1.48 -0.66
C LYS A 136 -6.71 2.85 -0.91
N VAL A 137 -5.96 2.96 -2.00
CA VAL A 137 -5.15 4.11 -2.34
C VAL A 137 -5.63 4.70 -3.66
N TYR A 138 -5.75 6.03 -3.70
CA TYR A 138 -5.96 6.80 -4.91
C TYR A 138 -4.70 7.58 -5.28
N SER A 139 -4.35 7.59 -6.57
CA SER A 139 -3.28 8.42 -7.12
C SER A 139 -3.69 9.06 -8.44
N PRO A 140 -3.65 10.40 -8.58
CA PRO A 140 -4.05 11.09 -9.80
C PRO A 140 -2.96 11.08 -10.89
N ILE A 141 -1.77 10.55 -10.60
CA ILE A 141 -0.60 10.58 -11.51
C ILE A 141 -0.38 9.27 -12.26
N THR A 142 -1.14 8.22 -11.93
CA THR A 142 -1.06 6.88 -12.52
C THR A 142 -2.24 6.62 -13.46
N VAL A 143 -2.05 5.71 -14.43
CA VAL A 143 -3.14 5.23 -15.29
C VAL A 143 -4.16 4.45 -14.47
N ILE A 144 -3.68 3.61 -13.56
CA ILE A 144 -4.49 2.96 -12.53
C ILE A 144 -4.63 3.95 -11.38
N SER A 145 -5.75 4.65 -11.32
CA SER A 145 -5.94 5.71 -10.33
C SER A 145 -6.32 5.18 -8.95
N GLU A 146 -6.90 3.98 -8.85
CA GLU A 146 -7.20 3.31 -7.59
C GLU A 146 -6.52 1.93 -7.53
N PHE A 147 -5.84 1.65 -6.42
CA PHE A 147 -5.21 0.36 -6.17
C PHE A 147 -5.19 0.05 -4.68
N VAL A 148 -4.88 -1.20 -4.33
CA VAL A 148 -4.86 -1.68 -2.95
C VAL A 148 -3.46 -2.10 -2.54
N LEU A 149 -3.03 -1.70 -1.35
CA LEU A 149 -1.77 -2.14 -0.73
C LEU A 149 -2.07 -3.10 0.42
N VAL A 150 -1.45 -4.29 0.37
CA VAL A 150 -1.57 -5.33 1.40
C VAL A 150 -0.19 -5.58 2.01
N PRO A 151 0.10 -5.09 3.22
CA PRO A 151 1.37 -5.33 3.88
C PRO A 151 1.42 -6.74 4.47
N LEU A 152 2.57 -7.42 4.34
CA LEU A 152 2.85 -8.65 5.08
C LEU A 152 4.27 -8.64 5.63
N HIS A 153 4.39 -8.56 6.97
CA HIS A 153 5.61 -8.91 7.69
C HIS A 153 5.48 -10.33 8.23
N ALA A 154 5.80 -11.32 7.41
CA ALA A 154 5.51 -12.72 7.72
C ALA A 154 6.31 -13.24 8.93
N ALA A 155 5.70 -14.00 9.83
CA ALA A 155 6.43 -14.64 10.91
C ALA A 155 7.36 -15.73 10.33
N PRO A 156 8.68 -15.75 10.64
CA PRO A 156 9.61 -16.66 9.97
C PRO A 156 9.25 -18.15 10.07
N LYS A 157 8.61 -18.56 11.17
CA LYS A 157 8.17 -19.96 11.38
C LYS A 157 6.88 -20.31 10.62
N ASP A 158 6.08 -19.31 10.28
CA ASP A 158 4.78 -19.44 9.60
C ASP A 158 4.80 -18.85 8.18
N ALA A 159 5.95 -18.42 7.67
CA ALA A 159 6.04 -17.58 6.48
C ALA A 159 5.35 -18.19 5.25
N LEU A 160 5.51 -19.50 5.03
CA LEU A 160 4.83 -20.19 3.93
C LEU A 160 3.31 -20.18 4.10
N ARG A 161 2.83 -20.42 5.33
CA ARG A 161 1.39 -20.44 5.66
C ARG A 161 0.76 -19.06 5.51
N GLU A 162 1.42 -18.03 6.05
CA GLU A 162 0.95 -16.64 5.94
C GLU A 162 0.99 -16.13 4.50
N MET A 163 2.04 -16.47 3.73
CA MET A 163 2.12 -16.11 2.32
C MET A 163 1.03 -16.79 1.48
N HIS A 164 0.74 -18.07 1.73
CA HIS A 164 -0.35 -18.78 1.05
C HIS A 164 -1.71 -18.16 1.35
N ALA A 165 -1.92 -17.70 2.58
CA ALA A 165 -3.15 -17.05 3.00
C ALA A 165 -3.35 -15.65 2.40
N LEU A 166 -2.34 -15.05 1.75
CA LEU A 166 -2.55 -13.80 0.99
C LEU A 166 -3.54 -13.97 -0.17
N TYR A 167 -3.76 -15.19 -0.65
CA TYR A 167 -4.83 -15.46 -1.61
C TYR A 167 -6.21 -15.19 -1.00
N ASP A 168 -6.45 -15.63 0.24
CA ASP A 168 -7.72 -15.37 0.94
C ASP A 168 -7.91 -13.88 1.23
N VAL A 169 -6.80 -13.13 1.47
CA VAL A 169 -6.83 -11.68 1.61
C VAL A 169 -7.16 -10.99 0.29
N TYR A 170 -6.62 -11.49 -0.83
CA TYR A 170 -6.96 -11.00 -2.16
C TYR A 170 -8.46 -11.17 -2.46
N GLU A 171 -9.01 -12.37 -2.24
CA GLU A 171 -10.45 -12.64 -2.42
C GLU A 171 -11.31 -11.74 -1.53
N ASP A 172 -10.91 -11.52 -0.28
CA ASP A 172 -11.60 -10.61 0.64
C ASP A 172 -11.57 -9.15 0.17
N VAL A 173 -10.45 -8.69 -0.40
CA VAL A 173 -10.34 -7.35 -1.01
C VAL A 173 -11.29 -7.21 -2.20
N ILE A 174 -11.31 -8.22 -3.10
CA ILE A 174 -12.23 -8.26 -4.24
C ILE A 174 -13.68 -8.17 -3.74
N SER A 175 -14.04 -9.00 -2.75
CA SER A 175 -15.39 -9.03 -2.18
C SER A 175 -15.76 -7.73 -1.46
N THR A 176 -14.82 -7.12 -0.73
CA THR A 176 -15.08 -5.93 0.11
C THR A 176 -15.29 -4.67 -0.74
N TRP A 177 -14.48 -4.50 -1.78
CA TRP A 177 -14.47 -3.27 -2.58
C TRP A 177 -14.90 -3.45 -4.04
N ASN A 178 -15.40 -4.63 -4.39
CA ASN A 178 -15.83 -5.02 -5.73
C ASN A 178 -14.75 -4.69 -6.78
N THR A 179 -13.51 -5.08 -6.47
CA THR A 179 -12.30 -4.71 -7.24
C THR A 179 -11.96 -5.71 -8.34
N ASP A 180 -12.95 -6.48 -8.78
CA ASP A 180 -12.76 -7.60 -9.69
C ASP A 180 -12.11 -7.13 -11.00
N VAL A 181 -11.05 -7.82 -11.41
CA VAL A 181 -10.54 -7.72 -12.78
C VAL A 181 -11.40 -8.71 -13.52
N SER A 182 -12.31 -8.24 -14.36
CA SER A 182 -13.11 -9.14 -15.18
C SER A 182 -12.18 -9.95 -16.09
N THR A 183 -11.72 -11.11 -15.61
CA THR A 183 -11.19 -12.15 -16.45
C THR A 183 -12.41 -12.71 -17.16
N HIS A 184 -12.76 -12.06 -18.28
CA HIS A 184 -13.57 -12.68 -19.33
C HIS A 184 -12.77 -13.89 -19.83
N ASP A 185 -12.84 -14.99 -19.08
CA ASP A 185 -12.64 -16.31 -19.62
C ASP A 185 -13.84 -16.55 -20.55
N ASP A 186 -13.68 -16.14 -21.81
CA ASP A 186 -14.52 -16.53 -22.93
C ASP A 186 -14.36 -18.05 -23.18
N ASP A 187 -14.83 -18.87 -22.24
CA ASP A 187 -15.23 -20.24 -22.54
C ASP A 187 -16.60 -20.16 -23.22
N ASN A 188 -16.51 -20.03 -24.54
CA ASN A 188 -17.62 -19.98 -25.48
C ASN A 188 -18.52 -21.23 -25.36
N GLU A 189 -19.60 -21.13 -24.59
CA GLU A 189 -20.79 -21.95 -24.78
C GLU A 189 -21.99 -21.02 -25.05
N GLU A 190 -22.39 -21.00 -26.31
CA GLU A 190 -23.49 -20.24 -26.90
C GLU A 190 -24.83 -20.61 -26.23
N THR A 191 -25.63 -19.63 -25.79
CA THR A 191 -27.07 -19.52 -26.12
C THR A 191 -27.73 -18.20 -25.62
N ASP A 192 -28.29 -17.49 -26.61
CA ASP A 192 -29.53 -16.69 -26.69
C ASP A 192 -29.86 -15.50 -25.74
N GLU A 193 -30.26 -14.42 -26.41
CA GLU A 193 -30.62 -13.07 -25.98
C GLU A 193 -31.78 -12.95 -24.96
N ASP A 194 -31.63 -12.09 -23.93
CA ASP A 194 -32.60 -11.03 -23.61
C ASP A 194 -31.95 -9.89 -22.79
N SER A 195 -32.40 -8.69 -23.11
CA SER A 195 -31.95 -7.36 -22.71
C SER A 195 -32.20 -6.98 -21.24
N THR A 196 -31.18 -6.43 -20.57
CA THR A 196 -31.37 -5.27 -19.66
C THR A 196 -30.04 -4.51 -19.52
N THR A 197 -29.98 -3.30 -20.07
CA THR A 197 -28.82 -2.40 -19.93
C THR A 197 -28.80 -1.80 -18.51
N SER A 198 -27.95 -2.33 -17.63
CA SER A 198 -27.45 -1.59 -16.47
C SER A 198 -26.12 -0.94 -16.85
N ASN A 199 -26.03 0.39 -16.73
CA ASN A 199 -24.75 1.11 -16.78
C ASN A 199 -23.89 0.66 -15.59
N ALA A 200 -23.14 -0.43 -15.76
CA ALA A 200 -21.97 -0.69 -14.97
C ALA A 200 -20.90 0.28 -15.48
N ALA A 201 -20.60 1.30 -14.67
CA ALA A 201 -19.39 2.05 -14.87
C ALA A 201 -18.23 1.05 -14.76
N ASP A 202 -17.50 0.96 -15.86
CA ASP A 202 -16.21 0.31 -16.04
C ASP A 202 -15.38 0.40 -14.74
N ASN A 203 -15.37 -0.67 -13.96
CA ASN A 203 -14.69 -0.76 -12.67
C ASN A 203 -13.41 -1.61 -12.79
N ASP A 204 -12.96 -1.82 -14.04
CA ASP A 204 -11.79 -2.58 -14.39
C ASP A 204 -10.53 -1.83 -13.91
N ASP A 205 -9.60 -2.59 -13.33
CA ASP A 205 -8.22 -2.23 -12.97
C ASP A 205 -7.92 -1.74 -11.55
N LYS A 206 -8.49 -2.35 -10.50
CA LYS A 206 -7.93 -2.19 -9.14
C LYS A 206 -6.89 -3.26 -8.84
N VAL A 207 -5.62 -2.88 -8.88
CA VAL A 207 -4.48 -3.78 -8.64
C VAL A 207 -4.19 -3.93 -7.15
N VAL A 208 -3.99 -5.16 -6.68
CA VAL A 208 -3.56 -5.47 -5.32
C VAL A 208 -2.05 -5.70 -5.29
N PHE A 209 -1.31 -4.91 -4.51
CA PHE A 209 0.12 -5.10 -4.29
C PHE A 209 0.37 -5.69 -2.91
N ALA A 210 0.93 -6.90 -2.88
CA ALA A 210 1.50 -7.47 -1.67
C ALA A 210 2.90 -6.88 -1.41
N LEU A 211 3.06 -6.15 -0.30
CA LEU A 211 4.34 -5.58 0.11
C LEU A 211 5.00 -6.49 1.15
N TRP A 212 5.90 -7.35 0.67
CA TRP A 212 6.60 -8.37 1.46
C TRP A 212 8.10 -8.09 1.63
N LYS A 213 8.73 -8.71 2.63
CA LYS A 213 10.18 -8.79 2.82
C LYS A 213 10.61 -10.20 3.20
#